data_AF-A0A841GP64-F1
#
_entry.id   AF-A0A841GP64-F1
#
_cell.length_a   1.000
_cell.length_b   1.000
_cell.length_c   1.000
_cell.angle_alpha   90.00
_cell.angle_beta   90.00
_cell.angle_gamma   90.00
#
_symmetry.space_group_name_H-M   'P 1'
#
loop_
_entity.id
_entity.type
_entity.pdbx_description
1 polymer ?
#
loop_
_entity_poly.entity_id
_entity_poly.type
_entity_poly.pdbx_seq_one_letter_code
_entity_poly.pdbx_strand_id
1 'polypeptide(L)'
;MNNPEDGNRSDATDAIRAARAGTLPVEQMLSTLLAAKVSVPLAEPPVMEGARMLSWKPATVTRDTDGEQFIVVFTDDKLDGQYAKWRPEYPIRLRVGGDWLMTVLPAGHGIIFNLGGGEILFEWSARDIQAYPTGRQA
;
A
#
# COMPACT_ATOMS: atom_id res chain seq x y z
N MET A 1 10.97 -7.01 -22.47
CA MET A 1 9.70 -7.71 -22.21
C MET A 1 9.11 -7.07 -20.98
N ASN A 2 7.98 -6.36 -21.11
CA ASN A 2 7.29 -5.80 -19.95
C ASN A 2 6.57 -6.94 -19.24
N ASN A 3 6.84 -7.12 -17.95
CA ASN A 3 6.16 -8.12 -17.15
C ASN A 3 4.71 -7.62 -16.99
N PRO A 4 3.65 -8.41 -17.24
CA PRO A 4 2.27 -7.95 -17.08
C PRO A 4 1.97 -7.46 -15.65
N GLU A 5 2.80 -7.86 -14.68
CA GLU A 5 2.79 -7.37 -13.30
C GLU A 5 3.18 -5.89 -13.15
N ASP A 6 4.00 -5.35 -14.07
CA ASP A 6 4.49 -3.97 -14.03
C ASP A 6 3.40 -2.98 -14.49
N GLY A 7 2.50 -3.41 -15.39
CA GLY A 7 1.40 -2.59 -15.90
C GLY A 7 0.41 -2.18 -14.80
N ASN A 8 0.01 -3.15 -13.97
CA ASN A 8 -0.99 -2.94 -12.91
C ASN A 8 -0.48 -1.97 -11.80
N ARG A 9 0.83 -1.92 -11.57
CA ARG A 9 1.45 -1.01 -10.60
C ARG A 9 1.58 0.42 -11.11
N SER A 10 1.98 0.57 -12.37
CA SER A 10 2.00 1.87 -13.04
C SER A 10 0.60 2.49 -13.07
N ASP A 11 -0.41 1.70 -13.42
CA ASP A 11 -1.81 2.14 -13.44
C ASP A 11 -2.28 2.66 -12.06
N ALA A 12 -1.87 2.00 -10.98
CA ALA A 12 -2.18 2.44 -9.62
C ALA A 12 -1.44 3.73 -9.22
N THR A 13 -0.19 3.90 -9.63
CA THR A 13 0.53 5.18 -9.44
C THR A 13 -0.14 6.31 -10.22
N ASP A 14 -0.56 6.04 -11.46
CA ASP A 14 -1.22 7.02 -12.31
C ASP A 14 -2.61 7.38 -11.78
N ALA A 15 -3.34 6.41 -11.22
CA ALA A 15 -4.62 6.66 -10.55
C ALA A 15 -4.47 7.61 -9.35
N ILE A 16 -3.41 7.45 -8.52
CA ILE A 16 -3.14 8.39 -7.42
C ILE A 16 -2.90 9.80 -7.99
N ARG A 17 -2.09 9.93 -9.04
CA ARG A 17 -1.81 11.22 -9.68
C ARG A 17 -3.10 11.87 -10.22
N ALA A 18 -3.91 11.08 -10.93
CA ALA A 18 -5.15 11.54 -11.54
C ALA A 18 -6.18 12.00 -10.49
N ALA A 19 -6.29 11.28 -9.36
CA ALA A 19 -7.16 11.65 -8.26
C ALA A 19 -6.71 12.94 -7.58
N ARG A 20 -5.40 13.11 -7.37
CA ARG A 20 -4.84 14.35 -6.81
C ARG A 20 -4.99 15.55 -7.74
N ALA A 21 -4.99 15.32 -9.05
CA ALA A 21 -5.32 16.34 -10.05
C ALA A 21 -6.83 16.64 -10.14
N GLY A 22 -7.68 15.93 -9.39
CA GLY A 22 -9.14 16.07 -9.46
C GLY A 22 -9.78 15.50 -10.73
N THR A 23 -9.02 14.70 -11.50
CA THR A 23 -9.44 14.13 -12.79
C THR A 23 -9.98 12.70 -12.68
N LEU A 24 -9.78 12.06 -11.52
CA LEU A 24 -10.30 10.73 -11.19
C LEU A 24 -11.00 10.78 -9.82
N PRO A 25 -12.23 10.27 -9.68
CA PRO A 25 -12.87 10.15 -8.38
C PRO A 25 -12.06 9.26 -7.42
N VAL A 26 -12.00 9.61 -6.14
CA VAL A 26 -11.25 8.87 -5.12
C VAL A 26 -11.69 7.39 -5.05
N GLU A 27 -12.98 7.09 -5.19
CA GLU A 27 -13.48 5.72 -5.20
C GLU A 27 -12.91 4.88 -6.35
N GLN A 28 -12.77 5.48 -7.54
CA GLN A 28 -12.17 4.81 -8.69
C GLN A 28 -10.67 4.59 -8.47
N MET A 29 -9.95 5.58 -7.92
CA MET A 29 -8.56 5.41 -7.52
C MET A 29 -8.39 4.26 -6.51
N LEU A 30 -9.23 4.20 -5.48
CA LEU A 30 -9.20 3.12 -4.48
C LEU A 30 -9.48 1.76 -5.14
N SER A 31 -10.44 1.68 -6.06
CA SER A 31 -10.71 0.45 -6.82
C SER A 31 -9.48 0.00 -7.62
N THR A 32 -8.78 0.92 -8.30
CA THR A 32 -7.53 0.62 -9.00
C THR A 32 -6.44 0.15 -8.04
N LEU A 33 -6.28 0.81 -6.89
CA LEU A 33 -5.29 0.42 -5.87
C LEU A 33 -5.54 -0.98 -5.31
N LEU A 34 -6.81 -1.35 -5.09
CA LEU A 34 -7.19 -2.67 -4.61
C LEU A 34 -7.00 -3.77 -5.66
N ALA A 35 -7.19 -3.46 -6.95
CA ALA A 35 -6.93 -4.39 -8.04
C ALA A 35 -5.43 -4.55 -8.34
N ALA A 36 -4.60 -3.62 -7.84
CA ALA A 36 -3.17 -3.57 -8.13
C ALA A 36 -2.33 -4.56 -7.32
N LYS A 37 -1.18 -4.94 -7.88
CA LYS A 37 -0.08 -5.44 -7.06
C LYS A 37 0.57 -4.25 -6.34
N VAL A 38 1.00 -4.46 -5.10
CA VAL A 38 1.67 -3.44 -4.30
C VAL A 38 2.89 -4.06 -3.62
N SER A 39 3.89 -3.25 -3.31
CA SER A 39 5.10 -3.65 -2.59
C SER A 39 5.05 -3.15 -1.15
N VAL A 40 5.21 -4.06 -0.19
CA VAL A 40 5.31 -3.73 1.23
C VAL A 40 6.71 -4.06 1.75
N PRO A 41 7.49 -3.08 2.23
CA PRO A 41 8.76 -3.32 2.89
C PRO A 41 8.55 -4.03 4.23
N LEU A 42 9.30 -5.11 4.49
CA LEU A 42 9.28 -5.85 5.75
C LEU A 42 10.66 -5.94 6.38
N ALA A 43 10.70 -5.94 7.71
CA ALA A 43 11.92 -6.13 8.49
C ALA A 43 12.36 -7.60 8.50
N GLU A 44 11.40 -8.52 8.50
CA GLU A 44 11.59 -9.96 8.56
C GLU A 44 10.58 -10.66 7.62
N PRO A 45 10.85 -11.90 7.18
CA PRO A 45 9.89 -12.66 6.38
C PRO A 45 8.57 -12.84 7.15
N PRO A 46 7.41 -12.72 6.50
CA PRO A 46 6.13 -12.95 7.16
C PRO A 46 6.00 -14.43 7.54
N VAL A 47 5.32 -14.69 8.66
CA VAL A 47 5.00 -16.06 9.09
C VAL A 47 3.63 -16.43 8.53
N MET A 48 3.61 -17.48 7.72
CA MET A 48 2.41 -17.97 7.02
C MET A 48 2.02 -19.35 7.54
N GLU A 49 0.71 -19.58 7.67
CA GLU A 49 0.10 -20.90 7.85
C GLU A 49 -0.90 -21.13 6.71
N GLY A 50 -0.47 -21.89 5.69
CA GLY A 50 -1.22 -21.98 4.43
C GLY A 50 -1.39 -20.61 3.78
N ALA A 51 -2.64 -20.21 3.54
CA ALA A 51 -2.99 -18.91 2.99
C ALA A 51 -3.14 -17.79 4.04
N ARG A 52 -3.04 -18.12 5.34
CA ARG A 52 -3.23 -17.17 6.44
C ARG A 52 -1.90 -16.58 6.87
N MET A 53 -1.84 -15.25 6.96
CA MET A 53 -0.70 -14.58 7.60
C MET A 53 -0.89 -14.58 9.11
N LEU A 54 0.03 -15.20 9.83
CA LEU A 54 0.04 -15.26 11.29
C LEU A 54 0.68 -14.03 11.90
N SER A 55 1.81 -13.59 11.34
CA SER A 55 2.50 -12.38 11.76
C SER A 55 3.38 -11.81 10.65
N TRP A 56 3.63 -10.52 10.75
CA TRP A 56 4.50 -9.78 9.82
C TRP A 56 5.00 -8.51 10.51
N LYS A 57 6.09 -7.95 9.99
CA LYS A 57 6.73 -6.73 10.51
C LYS A 57 6.91 -5.71 9.38
N PRO A 58 5.82 -5.07 8.92
CA PRO A 58 5.90 -4.07 7.86
C PRO A 58 6.60 -2.80 8.34
N ALA A 59 7.11 -2.04 7.38
CA ALA A 59 7.48 -0.65 7.61
C ALA A 59 6.25 0.15 8.02
N THR A 60 6.37 0.89 9.12
CA THR A 60 5.33 1.79 9.61
C THR A 60 5.88 3.20 9.79
N VAL A 61 4.97 4.17 9.68
CA VAL A 61 5.22 5.55 10.08
C VAL A 61 4.08 6.01 11.00
N THR A 62 4.41 6.88 11.94
CA THR A 62 3.43 7.55 12.79
C THR A 62 3.26 8.95 12.28
N ARG A 63 2.01 9.39 12.05
CA ARG A 63 1.72 10.79 11.74
C ARG A 63 1.87 11.61 13.02
N ASP A 64 2.75 12.60 12.99
CA ASP A 64 3.10 13.39 14.18
C ASP A 64 1.94 14.21 14.76
N THR A 65 0.93 14.54 13.94
CA THR A 65 -0.17 15.43 14.33
C THR A 65 -1.23 14.77 15.22
N ASP A 66 -1.48 13.49 15.03
CA ASP A 66 -2.58 12.74 15.68
C ASP A 66 -2.13 11.37 16.21
N GLY A 67 -0.87 10.98 15.98
CA GLY A 67 -0.34 9.68 16.40
C GLY A 67 -0.84 8.50 15.58
N GLU A 68 -1.54 8.73 14.46
CA GLU A 68 -2.08 7.66 13.61
C GLU A 68 -0.93 6.87 12.96
N GLN A 69 -1.06 5.53 12.96
CA GLN A 69 -0.05 4.63 12.40
C GLN A 69 -0.42 4.21 10.99
N PHE A 70 0.56 4.24 10.09
CA PHE A 70 0.40 3.87 8.69
C PHE A 70 1.38 2.78 8.31
N ILE A 71 0.92 1.78 7.57
CA ILE A 71 1.81 0.84 6.86
C ILE A 71 2.28 1.48 5.56
N VAL A 72 3.58 1.44 5.33
CA VAL A 72 4.21 1.96 4.10
C VAL A 72 4.03 0.95 2.97
N VAL A 73 3.50 1.45 1.84
CA VAL A 73 3.21 0.64 0.65
C VAL A 73 3.66 1.40 -0.60
N PHE A 74 4.17 0.69 -1.60
CA PHE A 74 4.62 1.30 -2.85
C PHE A 74 3.88 0.72 -4.06
N THR A 75 3.33 1.62 -4.88
CA THR A 75 2.93 1.29 -6.25
C THR A 75 4.05 1.63 -7.23
N ASP A 76 4.86 2.67 -6.96
CA ASP A 76 6.00 3.06 -7.78
C ASP A 76 7.31 2.33 -7.40
N ASP A 77 7.97 1.69 -8.37
CA ASP A 77 9.22 0.94 -8.15
C ASP A 77 10.43 1.80 -7.85
N LYS A 78 10.48 3.04 -8.36
CA LYS A 78 11.62 3.93 -8.10
C LYS A 78 11.60 4.37 -6.65
N LEU A 79 10.44 4.72 -6.11
CA LEU A 79 10.26 5.07 -4.71
C LEU A 79 10.49 3.87 -3.79
N ASP A 80 10.01 2.69 -4.15
CA ASP A 80 10.30 1.47 -3.38
C ASP A 80 11.83 1.21 -3.29
N GLY A 81 12.53 1.34 -4.41
CA GLY A 81 13.98 1.20 -4.49
C GLY A 81 14.75 2.31 -3.74
N GLN A 82 14.22 3.54 -3.70
CA GLN A 82 14.80 4.62 -2.88
C GLN A 82 14.58 4.35 -1.39
N TYR A 83 13.38 3.93 -1.01
CA TYR A 83 13.06 3.57 0.37
C TYR A 83 13.95 2.44 0.88
N ALA A 84 14.25 1.43 0.05
CA ALA A 84 15.20 0.37 0.39
C ALA A 84 16.59 0.87 0.78
N LYS A 85 17.07 1.94 0.13
CA LYS A 85 18.37 2.54 0.42
C LYS A 85 18.35 3.39 1.69
N TRP A 86 17.23 4.08 1.95
CA TRP A 86 17.07 4.95 3.11
C TRP A 86 16.72 4.19 4.38
N ARG A 87 16.07 3.03 4.25
CA ARG A 87 15.59 2.21 5.36
C ARG A 87 16.06 0.75 5.20
N PRO A 88 17.38 0.50 5.32
CA PRO A 88 17.95 -0.83 5.16
C PRO A 88 17.47 -1.84 6.21
N GLU A 89 16.89 -1.37 7.31
CA GLU A 89 16.24 -2.20 8.34
C GLU A 89 14.98 -2.93 7.84
N TYR A 90 14.45 -2.55 6.67
CA TYR A 90 13.38 -3.28 5.96
C TYR A 90 13.93 -3.87 4.66
N PRO A 91 14.65 -5.01 4.68
CA PRO A 91 15.30 -5.55 3.49
C PRO A 91 14.36 -6.35 2.56
N ILE A 92 13.20 -6.79 3.06
CA ILE A 92 12.31 -7.68 2.32
C ILE A 92 11.22 -6.89 1.60
N ARG A 93 10.81 -7.36 0.42
CA ARG A 93 9.73 -6.78 -0.37
C ARG A 93 8.63 -7.80 -0.59
N LEU A 94 7.56 -7.66 0.17
CA LEU A 94 6.37 -8.47 0.02
C LEU A 94 5.50 -7.87 -1.10
N ARG A 95 5.41 -8.58 -2.23
CA ARG A 95 4.57 -8.20 -3.37
C ARG A 95 3.23 -8.92 -3.31
N VAL A 96 2.15 -8.19 -3.09
CA VAL A 96 0.80 -8.74 -2.83
C VAL A 96 -0.26 -7.96 -3.58
N GLY A 97 -1.49 -8.48 -3.66
CA GLY A 97 -2.64 -7.72 -4.15
C GLY A 97 -3.06 -6.66 -3.12
N GLY A 98 -3.49 -5.50 -3.57
CA GLY A 98 -4.04 -4.45 -2.70
C GLY A 98 -5.28 -4.94 -1.94
N ASP A 99 -6.14 -5.71 -2.59
CA ASP A 99 -7.27 -6.41 -1.99
C ASP A 99 -6.86 -7.35 -0.84
N TRP A 100 -5.82 -8.16 -1.04
CA TRP A 100 -5.30 -9.06 -0.03
C TRP A 100 -4.70 -8.29 1.15
N LEU A 101 -3.97 -7.20 0.88
CA LEU A 101 -3.40 -6.34 1.91
C LEU A 101 -4.48 -5.87 2.90
N MET A 102 -5.67 -5.50 2.41
CA MET A 102 -6.80 -5.09 3.26
C MET A 102 -7.25 -6.17 4.23
N THR A 103 -7.04 -7.45 3.91
CA THR A 103 -7.44 -8.57 4.76
C THR A 103 -6.48 -8.85 5.91
N VAL A 104 -5.28 -8.25 5.86
CA VAL A 104 -4.19 -8.55 6.79
C VAL A 104 -3.64 -7.32 7.52
N LEU A 105 -4.22 -6.13 7.26
CA LEU A 105 -3.90 -4.91 7.99
C LEU A 105 -4.11 -5.10 9.50
N PRO A 106 -3.13 -4.73 10.35
CA PRO A 106 -3.33 -4.60 11.77
C PRO A 106 -4.47 -3.62 12.07
N ALA A 107 -5.29 -3.95 13.06
CA ALA A 107 -6.35 -3.06 13.50
C ALA A 107 -5.79 -1.68 13.89
N GLY A 108 -6.49 -0.63 13.49
CA GLY A 108 -6.10 0.76 13.78
C GLY A 108 -4.96 1.32 12.92
N HIS A 109 -4.47 0.58 11.92
CA HIS A 109 -3.49 1.11 10.96
C HIS A 109 -4.17 1.60 9.68
N GLY A 110 -3.70 2.75 9.20
CA GLY A 110 -3.90 3.21 7.83
C GLY A 110 -2.88 2.64 6.86
N ILE A 111 -2.97 3.05 5.59
CA ILE A 111 -1.95 2.79 4.56
C ILE A 111 -1.41 4.12 4.05
N ILE A 112 -0.09 4.24 3.93
CA ILE A 112 0.56 5.34 3.21
C ILE A 112 1.23 4.80 1.95
N PHE A 113 0.69 5.21 0.80
CA PHE A 113 1.20 4.86 -0.50
C PHE A 113 2.30 5.84 -0.94
N ASN A 114 3.39 5.30 -1.46
CA ASN A 114 4.49 6.04 -2.10
C ASN A 114 5.09 7.13 -1.20
N LEU A 115 5.44 6.75 0.03
CA LEU A 115 6.10 7.65 0.99
C LEU A 115 7.32 8.34 0.36
N GLY A 116 7.41 9.67 0.51
CA GLY A 116 8.44 10.50 -0.13
C GLY A 116 8.12 10.89 -1.58
N GLY A 117 7.00 10.43 -2.13
CA GLY A 117 6.61 10.60 -3.54
C GLY A 117 5.96 11.93 -3.93
N GLY A 118 5.90 12.92 -3.04
CA GLY A 118 5.39 14.25 -3.34
C GLY A 118 3.97 14.25 -3.91
N GLU A 119 3.84 14.26 -5.24
CA GLU A 119 2.58 14.24 -6.01
C GLU A 119 1.87 12.88 -6.06
N ILE A 120 2.56 11.78 -5.80
CA ILE A 120 1.97 10.43 -5.78
C ILE A 120 1.87 9.84 -4.38
N LEU A 121 2.14 10.65 -3.36
CA LEU A 121 1.87 10.33 -1.96
C LEU A 121 0.35 10.31 -1.73
N PHE A 122 -0.16 9.25 -1.12
CA PHE A 122 -1.55 9.12 -0.71
C PHE A 122 -1.68 8.41 0.64
N GLU A 123 -2.48 8.97 1.54
CA GLU A 123 -2.75 8.40 2.86
C GLU A 123 -4.20 7.95 2.93
N TRP A 124 -4.41 6.67 3.27
CA TRP A 124 -5.72 6.09 3.53
C TRP A 124 -5.82 5.78 5.03
N SER A 125 -6.57 6.62 5.76
CA SER A 125 -6.65 6.51 7.23
C SER A 125 -7.28 5.19 7.67
N ALA A 126 -6.94 4.75 8.88
CA ALA A 126 -7.54 3.55 9.49
C ALA A 126 -9.06 3.67 9.56
N ARG A 127 -9.57 4.87 9.82
CA ARG A 127 -11.00 5.18 9.87
C ARG A 127 -11.66 5.02 8.52
N ASP A 128 -11.06 5.59 7.47
CA ASP A 128 -11.62 5.52 6.12
C ASP A 128 -11.54 4.09 5.56
N ILE A 129 -10.51 3.34 5.93
CA ILE A 129 -10.40 1.90 5.62
C ILE A 129 -11.55 1.13 6.27
N GLN A 130 -11.84 1.38 7.55
CA GLN A 130 -12.95 0.71 8.26
C GLN A 130 -14.32 1.08 7.69
N ALA A 131 -14.48 2.31 7.24
CA ALA A 131 -15.72 2.80 6.62
C ALA A 131 -15.86 2.37 5.15
N TYR A 132 -14.77 1.91 4.51
CA TYR A 132 -14.80 1.49 3.12
C TYR A 132 -15.62 0.20 2.98
N PRO A 133 -16.68 0.18 2.17
CA PRO A 133 -17.47 -1.01 1.95
C PRO A 133 -16.57 -2.06 1.28
N THR A 134 -16.10 -3.01 2.07
CA THR A 134 -15.47 -4.23 1.56
C THR A 134 -16.59 -5.06 0.96
N GLY A 135 -16.97 -4.72 -0.27
CA GLY A 135 -17.95 -5.45 -1.06
C GLY A 135 -17.45 -6.86 -1.37
N ARG A 136 -17.47 -7.77 -0.40
CA ARG A 136 -17.70 -9.18 -0.68
C ARG A 136 -19.20 -9.31 -0.94
N GLN A 137 -19.60 -9.20 -2.21
CA GLN A 137 -20.71 -10.06 -2.62
C GLN A 137 -20.18 -11.49 -2.49
N ALA A 138 -20.67 -12.17 -1.46
CA ALA A 138 -20.61 -13.62 -1.35
C ALA A 138 -21.50 -14.26 -2.43
#